data_AF-A0A4R5YN10-F1
#
_entry.id   AF-A0A4R5YN10-F1
#
_cell.length_a   1.000
_cell.length_b   1.000
_cell.length_c   1.000
_cell.angle_alpha   90.00
_cell.angle_beta   90.00
_cell.angle_gamma   90.00
#
_symmetry.space_group_name_H-M   'P 1'
#
loop_
_entity.id
_entity.type
_entity.pdbx_description
1 polymer ?
#
loop_
_entity_poly.entity_id
_entity_poly.type
_entity_poly.pdbx_seq_one_letter_code
_entity_poly.pdbx_strand_id
1 'polypeptide(L)'
;MDDRTIARTQARLIRTALTSTGLGARDLWLRYVHLGGEVGELELDAYLHHALYLPPRHRDGLARAANQLVPGHRVPCSRDLRPEEYPPEA
;
A
#
# COMPACT_ATOMS: atom_id res chain seq x y z
N MET A 1 -2.27 -9.15 14.22
CA MET A 1 -1.53 -9.48 12.98
C MET A 1 -0.17 -8.79 13.06
N ASP A 2 0.95 -9.47 12.78
CA ASP A 2 2.27 -8.81 12.78
C ASP A 2 2.42 -7.85 11.59
N ASP A 3 3.36 -6.90 11.69
CA ASP A 3 3.54 -5.85 10.68
C ASP A 3 3.95 -6.43 9.31
N ARG A 4 4.66 -7.55 9.29
CA ARG A 4 5.10 -8.22 8.06
C ARG A 4 3.92 -8.80 7.28
N THR A 5 2.93 -9.33 7.99
CA THR A 5 1.68 -9.84 7.43
C THR A 5 0.79 -8.69 6.95
N ILE A 6 0.74 -7.57 7.68
CA ILE A 6 0.06 -6.33 7.24
C ILE A 6 0.71 -5.82 5.93
N ALA A 7 2.03 -5.73 5.89
CA ALA A 7 2.79 -5.30 4.71
C ALA A 7 2.45 -6.14 3.47
N ARG A 8 2.48 -7.46 3.61
CA ARG A 8 2.20 -8.38 2.51
C ARG A 8 0.75 -8.27 2.03
N THR A 9 -0.18 -8.12 2.96
CA THR A 9 -1.61 -7.94 2.66
C THR A 9 -1.86 -6.64 1.91
N GLN A 10 -1.29 -5.53 2.40
CA GLN A 10 -1.42 -4.22 1.79
C GLN A 10 -0.80 -4.20 0.38
N ALA A 11 0.39 -4.77 0.19
CA ALA A 11 1.03 -4.92 -1.12
C ALA A 11 0.13 -5.69 -2.11
N ARG A 12 -0.48 -6.80 -1.67
CA ARG A 12 -1.38 -7.60 -2.51
C ARG A 12 -2.62 -6.81 -2.94
N LEU A 13 -3.22 -6.06 -2.01
CA LEU A 13 -4.40 -5.24 -2.28
C LEU A 13 -4.10 -4.10 -3.26
N ILE A 14 -2.96 -3.41 -3.07
CA ILE A 14 -2.48 -2.40 -4.02
C ILE A 14 -2.33 -3.01 -5.41
N ARG A 15 -1.62 -4.14 -5.53
CA ARG A 15 -1.38 -4.78 -6.83
C ARG A 15 -2.67 -5.22 -7.52
N THR A 16 -3.63 -5.71 -6.74
CA THR A 16 -4.96 -6.13 -7.23
C THR A 16 -5.74 -4.93 -7.78
N ALA A 17 -5.74 -3.81 -7.04
CA ALA A 17 -6.39 -2.58 -7.46
C ALA A 17 -5.82 -2.06 -8.80
N LEU A 18 -4.49 -2.01 -8.93
CA LEU A 18 -3.82 -1.55 -10.15
C LEU A 18 -4.10 -2.47 -11.35
N THR A 19 -4.05 -3.78 -11.13
CA THR A 19 -4.31 -4.77 -12.18
C THR A 19 -5.74 -4.63 -12.73
N SER A 20 -6.70 -4.23 -11.90
CA SER A 20 -8.09 -4.02 -12.30
C SER A 20 -8.29 -2.88 -13.30
N THR A 21 -7.34 -1.95 -13.40
CA THR A 21 -7.36 -0.79 -14.30
C THR A 21 -6.29 -0.84 -15.40
N GLY A 22 -5.49 -1.92 -15.44
CA GLY A 22 -4.36 -2.05 -16.36
C GLY A 22 -3.16 -1.16 -16.01
N LEU A 23 -3.13 -0.57 -14.81
CA LEU A 23 -2.01 0.24 -14.34
C LEU A 23 -0.90 -0.63 -13.75
N GLY A 24 0.33 -0.14 -13.85
CA GLY A 24 1.53 -0.83 -13.36
C GLY A 24 2.18 -0.19 -12.14
N ALA A 25 3.30 -0.79 -11.71
CA ALA A 25 4.13 -0.26 -10.62
C ALA A 25 4.65 1.15 -10.92
N ARG A 26 4.99 1.44 -12.19
CA ARG A 26 5.46 2.75 -12.63
C ARG A 26 4.42 3.86 -12.46
N ASP A 27 3.15 3.59 -12.78
CA ASP A 27 2.07 4.57 -12.62
C ASP A 27 1.84 4.89 -11.15
N LEU A 28 1.86 3.86 -10.31
CA LEU A 28 1.81 4.01 -8.85
C LEU A 28 2.99 4.84 -8.34
N TRP A 29 4.20 4.51 -8.79
CA TRP A 29 5.42 5.20 -8.38
C TRP A 29 5.36 6.69 -8.75
N LEU A 30 5.00 7.01 -9.99
CA LEU A 30 4.84 8.39 -10.44
C LEU A 30 3.84 9.14 -9.58
N ARG A 31 2.68 8.52 -9.26
CA ARG A 31 1.70 9.18 -8.40
C ARG A 31 2.21 9.36 -6.97
N TYR A 32 2.89 8.36 -6.42
CA TYR A 32 3.45 8.39 -5.08
C TYR A 32 4.53 9.47 -4.93
N VAL A 33 5.43 9.62 -5.90
CA VAL A 33 6.46 10.69 -5.89
C VAL A 33 5.82 12.08 -5.96
N HIS A 34 4.78 12.28 -6.78
CA HIS A 34 4.02 13.54 -6.79
C HIS A 34 3.38 13.89 -5.44
N LEU A 35 3.17 12.90 -4.57
CA LEU A 35 2.63 13.08 -3.23
C LEU A 35 3.72 13.24 -2.15
N GLY A 36 4.99 13.39 -2.55
CA GLY A 36 6.14 13.52 -1.64
C GLY A 36 6.77 12.18 -1.24
N GLY A 37 6.55 11.11 -2.00
CA GLY A 37 7.14 9.80 -1.77
C GLY A 37 8.64 9.75 -2.08
N GLU A 38 9.40 9.07 -1.23
CA GLU A 38 10.88 9.03 -1.30
C GLU A 38 11.45 7.67 -1.76
N VAL A 39 10.60 6.66 -1.91
CA VAL A 39 10.99 5.29 -2.27
C VAL A 39 11.21 5.19 -3.78
N GLY A 40 12.28 4.50 -4.20
CA GLY A 40 12.59 4.29 -5.61
C GLY A 40 11.59 3.36 -6.31
N GLU A 41 11.51 3.46 -7.65
CA GLU A 41 10.61 2.63 -8.45
C GLU A 41 10.88 1.12 -8.23
N LEU A 42 12.16 0.73 -8.19
CA LEU A 42 12.57 -0.67 -7.98
C LEU A 42 12.19 -1.20 -6.59
N GLU A 43 12.36 -0.40 -5.54
CA GLU A 43 12.01 -0.79 -4.17
C GLU A 43 10.49 -0.95 -4.01
N LEU A 44 9.72 -0.06 -4.65
CA LEU A 44 8.27 -0.14 -4.72
C LEU A 44 7.82 -1.40 -5.47
N ASP A 45 8.42 -1.68 -6.63
CA ASP A 45 8.11 -2.88 -7.40
C ASP A 45 8.45 -4.15 -6.60
N ALA A 46 9.64 -4.20 -6.01
CA ALA A 46 10.05 -5.29 -5.11
C ALA A 46 9.08 -5.47 -3.94
N TYR A 47 8.55 -4.39 -3.38
CA TYR A 47 7.52 -4.43 -2.34
C TYR A 47 6.19 -5.03 -2.85
N LEU A 48 5.70 -4.62 -4.01
CA LEU A 48 4.49 -5.17 -4.62
C LEU A 48 4.60 -6.67 -4.93
N HIS A 49 5.83 -7.13 -5.21
CA HIS A 49 6.19 -8.53 -5.45
C HIS A 49 6.63 -9.29 -4.20
N HIS A 50 6.54 -8.68 -3.01
CA HIS A 50 6.92 -9.26 -1.71
C HIS A 50 8.40 -9.66 -1.57
N ALA A 51 9.28 -9.12 -2.43
CA ALA A 51 10.72 -9.27 -2.35
C ALA A 51 11.37 -8.30 -1.34
N LEU A 52 10.66 -7.22 -0.97
CA LEU A 52 11.11 -6.22 -0.02
C LEU A 52 9.97 -5.78 0.91
N TYR A 53 10.30 -5.33 2.12
CA TYR A 53 9.36 -4.72 3.06
C TYR A 53 9.66 -3.23 3.21
N LEU A 54 8.65 -2.41 2.94
CA LEU A 54 8.73 -0.98 3.20
C LEU A 54 8.26 -0.66 4.63
N PRO A 55 8.72 0.42 5.25
CA PRO A 55 8.12 0.96 6.46
C PRO A 55 6.63 1.35 6.27
N PRO A 56 5.78 1.31 7.33
CA PRO A 56 4.35 1.63 7.24
C PRO A 56 4.07 3.00 6.59
N ARG A 57 4.85 4.04 6.91
CA ARG A 57 4.75 5.38 6.29
C ARG A 57 4.71 5.30 4.77
N HIS A 58 5.61 4.53 4.18
CA HIS A 58 5.73 4.43 2.73
C HIS A 58 4.59 3.58 2.16
N ARG A 59 4.25 2.44 2.77
CA ARG A 59 3.12 1.61 2.32
C ARG A 59 1.79 2.36 2.34
N ASP A 60 1.57 3.18 3.37
CA ASP A 60 0.35 3.98 3.50
C ASP A 60 0.32 5.11 2.48
N GLY A 61 1.49 5.70 2.16
CA GLY A 61 1.63 6.59 1.03
C GLY A 61 1.29 5.92 -0.31
N LEU A 62 1.73 4.68 -0.52
CA LEU A 62 1.40 3.89 -1.71
C LEU A 62 -0.10 3.56 -1.78
N ALA A 63 -0.72 3.18 -0.66
CA ALA A 63 -2.16 2.94 -0.60
C ALA A 63 -2.95 4.21 -0.95
N ARG A 64 -2.52 5.38 -0.45
CA ARG A 64 -3.12 6.67 -0.82
C ARG A 64 -2.95 7.00 -2.30
N ALA A 65 -1.78 6.75 -2.87
CA ALA A 65 -1.54 6.93 -4.30
C ALA A 65 -2.43 6.01 -5.15
N ALA A 66 -2.53 4.73 -4.78
CA ALA A 66 -3.40 3.76 -5.44
C ALA A 66 -4.87 4.17 -5.38
N ASN A 67 -5.35 4.66 -4.23
CA ASN A 67 -6.72 5.14 -4.06
C ASN A 67 -7.08 6.33 -4.96
N GLN A 68 -6.09 7.13 -5.36
CA GLN A 68 -6.32 8.24 -6.30
C GLN A 68 -6.30 7.78 -7.77
N LEU A 69 -5.57 6.72 -8.07
CA LEU A 69 -5.50 6.13 -9.41
C LEU A 69 -6.69 5.22 -9.72
N VAL A 70 -7.26 4.57 -8.72
CA VAL A 70 -8.35 3.59 -8.85
C VAL A 70 -9.57 4.06 -8.04
N PRO A 71 -10.30 5.09 -8.51
CA PRO A 71 -11.51 5.55 -7.83
C PRO A 71 -12.55 4.42 -7.80
N GLY A 72 -13.09 4.13 -6.61
CA GLY A 72 -14.08 3.07 -6.39
C GLY A 72 -13.51 1.77 -5.80
N HIS A 73 -12.19 1.60 -5.76
CA HIS A 73 -11.54 0.47 -5.08
C HIS A 73 -10.65 0.95 -3.94
N ARG A 74 -11.20 1.05 -2.72
CA ARG A 74 -10.47 1.53 -1.55
C ARG A 74 -9.44 0.48 -1.09
N VAL A 75 -8.17 0.80 -1.29
CA VAL A 75 -7.02 0.13 -0.70
C VAL A 75 -6.85 0.62 0.76
N PRO A 76 -6.82 -0.30 1.75
CA PRO A 76 -6.65 0.05 3.15
C PRO A 76 -5.22 0.49 3.49
N CYS A 77 -5.08 1.33 4.52
CA CYS A 77 -3.79 1.62 5.13
C CYS A 77 -3.42 0.56 6.19
N SER A 78 -2.19 0.63 6.70
CA SER A 78 -1.67 -0.29 7.72
C SER A 78 -2.55 -0.32 8.97
N ARG A 79 -3.14 0.83 9.36
CA ARG A 79 -4.06 0.95 10.50
C ARG A 79 -5.38 0.19 10.27
N ASP A 80 -5.95 0.27 9.06
CA ASP A 80 -7.20 -0.40 8.70
C ASP A 80 -7.05 -1.94 8.69
N LEU A 81 -5.81 -2.45 8.61
CA LEU A 81 -5.50 -3.88 8.59
C LEU A 81 -5.11 -4.43 9.98
N ARG A 82 -4.98 -3.55 10.98
CA ARG A 82 -4.83 -4.02 12.36
C ARG A 82 -6.21 -4.50 12.82
N PRO A 83 -6.28 -5.65 13.52
CA PRO A 83 -7.50 -5.98 14.26
C PRO A 83 -7.83 -4.80 15.17
N GLU A 84 -9.09 -4.37 15.28
CA GLU A 84 -9.49 -3.41 16.31
C GLU A 84 -8.89 -3.86 17.66
N GLU A 85 -7.90 -3.12 18.16
CA GLU A 85 -7.48 -3.21 19.55
C GLU A 85 -8.66 -2.66 20.35
N TYR A 86 -9.57 -3.56 20.71
CA TYR A 86 -10.71 -3.25 21.57
C TYR A 86 -10.16 -2.58 22.85
N PRO A 87 -10.56 -1.36 23.20
CA PRO A 87 -10.23 -0.84 24.53
C PRO A 87 -10.92 -1.77 25.55
N PRO A 88 -10.25 -2.21 26.63
CA PRO A 88 -10.97 -2.89 27.70
C PRO A 88 -12.06 -1.93 28.19
N GLU A 89 -13.29 -2.42 28.23
CA GLU A 89 -14.41 -1.70 28.81
C GLU A 89 -14.05 -1.32 30.26
N ALA A 90 -14.21 -0.02 30.53
CA ALA A 90 -14.32 0.71 31.81
C ALA A 90 -13.79 0.04 33.10
#